data_AF-A0A8H3GCQ1-F1
#
_entry.id   AF-A0A8H3GCQ1-F1
#
_cell.length_a   1.000
_cell.length_b   1.000
_cell.length_c   1.000
_cell.angle_alpha   90.00
_cell.angle_beta   90.00
_cell.angle_gamma   90.00
#
_symmetry.space_group_name_H-M   'P 1'
#
loop_
_entity.id
_entity.type
_entity.pdbx_description
1 polymer ?
#
loop_
_entity_poly.entity_id
_entity_poly.type
_entity_poly.pdbx_seq_one_letter_code
_entity_poly.pdbx_strand_id
1 'polypeptide(L)'
;MTLYAPDGLSMVLLEHFDHLTSAIDCKGDDGTLSLTFNSQQSYEYALQAWAIVNANADGNFLLIANHKGCGPDGERQAYIINSIREDGVSLTTYLAAQPAPWSDIGGSYDLDFGHVMAYRPGPERRHWIDKLKGNLDIYREGDFDLSIGHPDDVHTLWHDDKQVE
;
A
#
# COMPACT_ATOMS: atom_id res chain seq x y z
N MET A 1 2.71 -1.45 -5.89
CA MET A 1 3.13 -0.04 -5.85
C MET A 1 4.09 0.09 -4.69
N THR A 2 5.31 0.56 -4.95
CA THR A 2 6.36 0.70 -3.94
C THR A 2 6.90 2.13 -4.02
N LEU A 3 7.08 2.76 -2.85
CA LEU A 3 7.64 4.10 -2.74
C LEU A 3 9.05 3.98 -2.15
N TYR A 4 10.01 4.63 -2.78
CA TYR A 4 11.39 4.70 -2.31
C TYR A 4 11.69 6.10 -1.78
N ALA A 5 12.27 6.17 -0.59
CA ALA A 5 12.77 7.39 0.03
C ALA A 5 14.10 7.83 -0.60
N PRO A 6 14.58 9.05 -0.31
CA PRO A 6 15.96 9.43 -0.61
C PRO A 6 16.94 8.32 -0.16
N ASP A 7 18.00 8.10 -0.94
CA ASP A 7 18.99 7.02 -0.78
C ASP A 7 18.49 5.60 -1.13
N GLY A 8 17.29 5.46 -1.70
CA GLY A 8 16.77 4.19 -2.21
C GLY A 8 16.17 3.28 -1.15
N LEU A 9 15.91 3.80 0.05
CA LEU A 9 15.28 3.05 1.13
C LEU A 9 13.81 2.76 0.78
N SER A 10 13.38 1.51 0.96
CA SER A 10 11.97 1.17 0.82
C SER A 10 11.14 1.83 1.91
N MET A 11 9.97 2.37 1.55
CA MET A 11 9.03 2.95 2.51
C MET A 11 7.86 2.01 2.78
N VAL A 12 7.51 1.87 4.05
CA VAL A 12 6.37 1.08 4.52
C VAL A 12 5.48 1.97 5.39
N LEU A 13 4.18 1.91 5.18
CA LEU A 13 3.18 2.59 6.02
C LEU A 13 2.65 1.60 7.05
N LEU A 14 2.68 1.98 8.33
CA LEU A 14 2.21 1.13 9.42
C LEU A 14 0.71 0.82 9.30
N GLU A 15 -0.07 1.79 8.81
CA GLU A 15 -1.51 1.69 8.63
C GLU A 15 -1.94 0.53 7.70
N HIS A 16 -1.07 0.10 6.79
CA HIS A 16 -1.33 -1.08 5.97
C HIS A 16 -1.47 -2.37 6.79
N PHE A 17 -0.95 -2.38 8.02
CA PHE A 17 -1.00 -3.52 8.92
C PHE A 17 -2.10 -3.41 9.98
N ASP A 18 -2.76 -2.27 10.16
CA ASP A 18 -3.76 -2.07 11.23
C ASP A 18 -4.86 -3.16 11.23
N HIS A 19 -5.36 -3.52 10.04
CA HIS A 19 -6.39 -4.55 9.87
C HIS A 19 -5.84 -6.00 9.91
N LEU A 20 -4.52 -6.15 9.86
CA LEU A 20 -3.80 -7.41 9.90
C LEU A 20 -3.28 -7.73 11.31
N THR A 21 -3.24 -6.73 12.19
CA THR A 21 -2.76 -6.85 13.56
C THR A 21 -3.90 -6.92 14.57
N SER A 22 -3.68 -7.69 15.63
CA SER A 22 -4.51 -7.67 16.84
C SER A 22 -3.98 -6.65 17.87
N ALA A 23 -2.68 -6.36 17.83
CA ALA A 23 -2.06 -5.34 18.66
C ALA A 23 -0.86 -4.71 17.95
N ILE A 24 -0.69 -3.41 18.14
CA ILE A 24 0.49 -2.64 17.76
C ILE A 24 0.97 -1.93 19.02
N ASP A 25 2.20 -2.23 19.43
CA ASP A 25 2.86 -1.53 20.53
C ASP A 25 3.99 -0.66 20.00
N CYS A 26 3.85 0.64 20.22
CA CYS A 26 4.84 1.64 19.87
C CYS A 26 5.47 2.30 21.09
N LYS A 27 5.26 1.76 22.29
CA LYS A 27 5.87 2.24 23.52
C LYS A 27 7.36 1.87 23.56
N GLY A 28 8.11 2.52 22.67
CA GLY A 28 9.53 2.36 22.45
C GLY A 28 10.40 3.13 23.45
N ASP A 29 10.07 3.09 24.75
CA ASP A 29 11.06 3.46 25.77
C ASP A 29 12.31 2.55 25.68
N ASP A 30 12.15 1.38 25.05
CA ASP A 30 13.17 0.39 24.74
C ASP A 30 13.67 0.42 23.28
N GLY A 31 13.21 1.37 22.45
CA GLY A 31 13.58 1.48 21.04
C GLY A 31 13.01 0.38 20.14
N THR A 32 11.96 -0.34 20.58
CA THR A 32 11.36 -1.45 19.83
C THR A 32 9.88 -1.18 19.54
N LEU A 33 9.47 -1.36 18.28
CA LEU A 33 8.05 -1.45 17.90
C LEU A 33 7.66 -2.93 17.82
N SER A 34 6.45 -3.29 18.23
CA SER A 34 5.96 -4.66 18.06
C SER A 34 4.59 -4.71 17.41
N LEU A 35 4.43 -5.68 16.50
CA LEU A 35 3.19 -5.95 15.80
C LEU A 35 2.81 -7.40 16.05
N THR A 36 1.65 -7.60 16.67
CA THR A 36 1.05 -8.93 16.85
C THR A 36 -0.05 -9.12 15.82
N PHE A 37 0.05 -10.18 15.02
CA PHE A 37 -0.82 -10.43 13.89
C PHE A 37 -2.06 -11.24 14.28
N ASN A 38 -3.16 -11.04 13.55
CA ASN A 38 -4.41 -11.77 13.78
C ASN A 38 -4.42 -13.18 13.17
N SER A 39 -3.49 -13.47 12.26
CA SER A 39 -3.42 -14.74 11.54
C SER A 39 -2.00 -15.03 11.05
N GLN A 40 -1.72 -16.31 10.81
CA GLN A 40 -0.46 -16.76 10.20
C GLN A 40 -0.22 -16.12 8.82
N GLN A 41 -1.28 -15.97 8.01
CA GLN A 41 -1.19 -15.38 6.69
C GLN A 41 -0.76 -13.91 6.75
N SER A 42 -1.34 -13.14 7.68
CA SER A 42 -0.97 -11.74 7.93
C SER A 42 0.48 -11.60 8.38
N TYR A 43 0.93 -12.50 9.26
CA TYR A 43 2.29 -12.57 9.75
C TYR A 43 3.28 -12.83 8.60
N GLU A 44 3.03 -13.85 7.77
CA GLU A 44 3.86 -14.19 6.62
C GLU A 44 3.88 -13.08 5.56
N TYR A 45 2.74 -12.42 5.33
CA TYR A 45 2.67 -11.26 4.43
C TYR A 45 3.60 -10.13 4.89
N ALA A 46 3.61 -9.82 6.18
CA ALA A 46 4.49 -8.80 6.74
C ALA A 46 5.98 -9.18 6.60
N LEU A 47 6.34 -10.43 6.90
CA LEU A 47 7.71 -10.91 6.72
C LEU A 47 8.16 -10.83 5.25
N GLN A 48 7.29 -11.12 4.29
CA GLN A 48 7.61 -10.96 2.87
C GLN A 48 7.81 -9.50 2.49
N ALA A 49 6.97 -8.58 3.01
CA ALA A 49 7.11 -7.15 2.77
C ALA A 49 8.44 -6.59 3.32
N TRP A 50 8.98 -7.20 4.37
CA TRP A 50 10.22 -6.78 5.02
C TRP A 50 11.43 -7.68 4.74
N ALA A 51 11.30 -8.64 3.83
CA ALA A 51 12.34 -9.63 3.56
C ALA A 51 13.69 -9.01 3.17
N ILE A 52 13.68 -7.78 2.63
CA ILE A 52 14.87 -7.02 2.24
C ILE A 52 15.76 -6.68 3.46
N VAL A 53 15.18 -6.47 4.64
CA VAL A 53 15.87 -6.03 5.86
C VAL A 53 16.80 -7.11 6.40
N ASN A 54 16.32 -8.35 6.44
CA ASN A 54 17.12 -9.48 6.92
C ASN A 54 18.02 -10.08 5.83
N ALA A 55 17.81 -9.74 4.56
CA ALA A 55 18.60 -10.26 3.44
C ALA A 55 19.98 -9.58 3.28
N ASN A 56 20.13 -8.34 3.77
CA ASN A 56 21.36 -7.56 3.64
C ASN A 56 21.84 -7.05 5.01
N ALA A 57 23.16 -7.06 5.25
CA ALA A 57 23.73 -6.59 6.53
C ALA A 57 23.47 -5.09 6.81
N ASP A 58 23.25 -4.32 5.76
CA ASP A 58 22.85 -2.90 5.80
C ASP A 58 21.36 -2.72 5.46
N GLY A 59 20.57 -3.79 5.48
CA GLY A 59 19.16 -3.77 5.13
C GLY A 59 18.37 -2.96 6.15
N ASN A 60 17.91 -1.80 5.75
CA ASN A 60 16.98 -0.98 6.52
C ASN A 60 15.84 -0.48 5.64
N PHE A 61 14.75 -0.06 6.28
CA PHE A 61 13.63 0.55 5.60
C PHE A 61 13.04 1.66 6.45
N LEU A 62 12.34 2.57 5.77
CA LEU A 62 11.64 3.66 6.40
C LEU A 62 10.20 3.23 6.73
N LEU A 63 9.87 3.17 8.01
CA LEU A 63 8.51 2.96 8.48
C LEU A 63 7.89 4.32 8.84
N ILE A 64 6.76 4.65 8.23
CA ILE A 64 5.95 5.80 8.63
C ILE A 64 4.77 5.29 9.44
N ALA A 65 4.65 5.77 10.67
CA ALA A 65 3.62 5.37 11.61
C ALA A 65 2.57 6.48 11.79
N ASN A 66 1.31 6.13 11.59
CA ASN A 66 0.12 6.90 11.92
C ASN A 66 -0.82 6.07 12.80
N HIS A 67 -0.30 5.55 13.91
CA HIS A 67 -1.06 4.79 14.88
C HIS A 67 -0.95 5.45 16.25
N LYS A 68 -2.02 5.39 17.04
CA LYS A 68 -2.07 5.97 18.38
C LYS A 68 -0.92 5.45 19.23
N GLY A 69 -0.13 6.36 19.81
CA GLY A 69 1.02 6.02 20.66
C GLY A 69 2.34 5.83 19.91
N CYS A 70 2.37 5.95 18.59
CA CYS A 70 3.58 5.82 17.77
C CYS A 70 4.19 7.17 17.38
N GLY A 71 3.80 8.26 18.05
CA GLY A 71 4.22 9.62 17.72
C GLY A 71 3.41 10.66 18.50
N PRO A 72 3.68 11.95 18.29
CA PRO A 72 2.86 13.03 18.82
C PRO A 72 1.40 12.90 18.35
N ASP A 73 0.47 13.33 19.20
CA ASP A 73 -0.96 13.22 18.91
C ASP A 73 -1.32 13.97 17.61
N GLY A 74 -1.86 13.24 16.64
CA GLY A 74 -2.30 13.80 15.35
C GLY A 74 -1.20 13.98 14.31
N GLU A 75 0.04 13.57 14.61
CA GLU A 75 1.17 13.65 13.68
C GLU A 75 1.70 12.26 13.32
N ARG A 76 2.18 12.13 12.08
CA ARG A 76 2.92 10.94 11.67
C ARG A 76 4.33 10.98 12.23
N GLN A 77 4.87 9.83 12.58
CA GLN A 77 6.25 9.67 12.99
C GLN A 77 6.98 8.73 12.03
N ALA A 78 8.16 9.13 11.60
CA ALA A 78 9.04 8.30 10.81
C ALA A 78 10.02 7.53 11.70
N TYR A 79 10.30 6.29 11.32
CA TYR A 79 11.26 5.41 11.97
C TYR A 79 12.13 4.73 10.92
N ILE A 80 13.43 4.66 11.17
CA ILE A 80 14.32 3.76 10.45
C ILE A 80 14.32 2.43 11.18
N ILE A 81 13.99 1.36 10.47
CA ILE A 81 13.99 0.00 11.00
C ILE A 81 15.24 -0.72 10.51
N ASN A 82 16.06 -1.18 11.45
CA ASN A 82 17.37 -1.79 11.16
C ASN A 82 17.43 -3.29 11.43
N SER A 83 16.45 -3.84 12.14
CA SER A 83 16.42 -5.26 12.49
C SER A 83 15.01 -5.71 12.81
N ILE A 84 14.71 -6.95 12.47
CA ILE A 84 13.43 -7.60 12.73
C ILE A 84 13.69 -8.90 13.47
N ARG A 85 13.08 -9.05 14.64
CA ARG A 85 13.05 -10.29 15.39
C ARG A 85 11.66 -10.92 15.30
N GLU A 86 11.65 -12.19 14.95
CA GLU A 86 10.46 -12.98 14.68
C GLU A 86 10.07 -13.85 15.88
N ASP A 87 8.79 -13.88 16.23
CA ASP A 87 8.19 -14.84 17.17
C ASP A 87 6.94 -15.47 16.54
N GLY A 88 7.16 -16.58 15.82
CA GLY A 88 6.09 -17.31 15.14
C GLY A 88 5.12 -18.04 16.08
N VAL A 89 5.42 -18.16 17.39
CA VAL A 89 4.50 -18.79 18.35
C VAL A 89 3.40 -17.81 18.74
N SER A 90 3.78 -16.55 19.00
CA SER A 90 2.83 -15.49 19.33
C SER A 90 2.34 -14.70 18.11
N LEU A 91 2.83 -15.03 16.91
CA LEU A 91 2.63 -14.25 15.68
C LEU A 91 3.01 -12.78 15.91
N THR A 92 4.14 -12.54 16.57
CA THR A 92 4.61 -11.19 16.88
C THR A 92 5.95 -10.93 16.21
N THR A 93 6.08 -9.75 15.61
CA THR A 93 7.36 -9.23 15.11
C THR A 93 7.80 -8.05 15.94
N TYR A 94 9.08 -8.01 16.28
CA TYR A 94 9.71 -6.92 17.00
C TYR A 94 10.66 -6.20 16.04
N LEU A 95 10.41 -4.91 15.82
CA LEU A 95 11.16 -4.05 14.92
C LEU A 95 12.05 -3.13 15.75
N ALA A 96 13.36 -3.21 15.56
CA ALA A 96 14.29 -2.25 16.16
C ALA A 96 14.14 -0.90 15.43
N ALA A 97 13.56 0.09 16.11
CA ALA A 97 13.09 1.32 15.50
C ALA A 97 13.83 2.54 16.06
N GLN A 98 14.40 3.34 15.16
CA GLN A 98 15.04 4.61 15.49
C GLN A 98 14.21 5.76 14.92
N PRO A 99 13.70 6.69 15.75
CA PRO A 99 12.99 7.86 15.26
C PRO A 99 13.84 8.65 14.26
N ALA A 100 13.26 8.96 13.11
CA ALA A 100 13.90 9.75 12.07
C ALA A 100 13.25 11.14 11.99
N PRO A 101 14.02 12.23 12.07
CA PRO A 101 13.51 13.56 11.80
C PRO A 101 13.02 13.67 10.36
N TRP A 102 11.90 14.35 10.14
CA TRP A 102 11.37 14.62 8.79
C TRP A 102 12.36 15.37 7.90
N SER A 103 13.26 16.17 8.48
CA SER A 103 14.34 16.85 7.76
C SER A 103 15.33 15.88 7.11
N ASP A 104 15.52 14.71 7.71
CA ASP A 104 16.57 13.77 7.33
C ASP A 104 16.06 12.78 6.26
N ILE A 105 14.75 12.58 6.22
CA ILE A 105 14.08 11.71 5.24
C ILE A 105 13.35 12.48 4.14
N GLY A 106 13.28 13.81 4.24
CA GLY A 106 12.66 14.68 3.25
C GLY A 106 13.50 14.75 1.98
N GLY A 107 12.85 14.78 0.81
CA GLY A 107 13.56 14.88 -0.47
C GLY A 107 12.70 14.46 -1.66
N SER A 108 13.36 13.98 -2.71
CA SER A 108 12.71 13.39 -3.88
C SER A 108 12.42 11.92 -3.63
N TYR A 109 11.22 11.47 -4.01
CA TYR A 109 10.80 10.08 -3.87
C TYR A 109 10.53 9.46 -5.25
N ASP A 110 10.90 8.19 -5.41
CA ASP A 110 10.60 7.41 -6.61
C ASP A 110 9.40 6.49 -6.35
N LEU A 111 8.40 6.58 -7.22
CA LEU A 111 7.17 5.78 -7.15
C LEU A 111 7.14 4.75 -8.27
N ASP A 112 7.18 3.46 -7.89
CA ASP A 112 7.06 2.34 -8.82
C ASP A 112 5.65 1.73 -8.74
N PHE A 113 4.91 1.78 -9.86
CA PHE A 113 3.58 1.18 -9.98
C PHE A 113 3.61 -0.32 -10.30
N GLY A 114 4.78 -0.88 -10.60
CA GLY A 114 4.93 -2.21 -11.15
C GLY A 114 4.53 -2.28 -12.62
N HIS A 115 4.46 -3.50 -13.16
CA HIS A 115 4.13 -3.72 -14.56
C HIS A 115 2.61 -3.79 -14.79
N VAL A 116 2.06 -2.82 -15.52
CA VAL A 116 0.68 -2.90 -16.01
C VAL A 116 0.69 -3.72 -17.30
N MET A 117 0.07 -4.90 -17.27
CA MET A 117 -0.23 -5.65 -18.49
C MET A 117 -1.37 -4.92 -19.20
N ALA A 118 -1.04 -4.01 -20.11
CA ALA A 118 -2.04 -3.40 -20.97
C ALA A 118 -2.67 -4.51 -21.83
N TYR A 119 -3.93 -4.85 -21.53
CA TYR A 119 -4.72 -5.75 -22.36
C TYR A 119 -4.75 -5.18 -23.77
N ARG A 120 -4.05 -5.83 -24.72
CA ARG A 120 -4.20 -5.54 -26.14
C ARG A 120 -5.45 -6.27 -26.60
N PRO A 121 -6.60 -5.59 -26.82
CA PRO A 121 -7.73 -6.26 -27.44
C PRO A 121 -7.29 -6.79 -28.81
N GLY A 122 -7.59 -8.06 -29.07
CA GLY A 122 -7.37 -8.68 -30.37
C GLY A 122 -8.08 -7.92 -31.49
N PRO A 123 -7.70 -8.15 -32.76
CA PRO A 123 -8.12 -7.35 -33.90
C PRO A 123 -9.65 -7.28 -34.15
N GLU A 124 -10.46 -8.10 -33.48
CA GLU A 124 -11.92 -8.13 -33.66
C GLU A 124 -12.68 -6.97 -33.01
N ARG A 125 -12.04 -6.17 -32.14
CA ARG A 125 -12.70 -5.02 -31.47
C ARG A 125 -12.36 -3.66 -32.07
N ARG A 126 -12.10 -3.58 -33.39
CA ARG A 126 -11.91 -2.29 -34.08
C ARG A 126 -13.20 -1.56 -34.47
N HIS A 127 -14.37 -2.20 -34.41
CA HIS A 127 -15.60 -1.59 -34.94
C HIS A 127 -16.25 -0.54 -34.02
N TRP A 128 -15.93 -0.51 -32.72
CA TRP A 128 -16.57 0.41 -31.77
C TRP A 128 -15.82 1.73 -31.56
N ILE A 129 -14.50 1.77 -31.79
CA ILE A 129 -13.68 2.98 -31.55
C ILE A 129 -14.00 4.09 -32.55
N ASP A 130 -14.43 3.75 -33.77
CA ASP A 130 -14.82 4.76 -34.78
C ASP A 130 -16.15 5.44 -34.46
N LYS A 131 -16.98 4.88 -33.56
CA LYS A 131 -18.24 5.49 -33.12
C LYS A 131 -18.06 6.51 -31.99
N LEU A 132 -16.93 6.47 -31.27
CA LEU A 132 -16.64 7.36 -30.14
C LEU A 132 -15.77 8.58 -30.52
N LYS A 133 -15.18 8.59 -31.72
CA LYS A 133 -14.41 9.74 -32.24
C LYS A 133 -15.23 11.01 -32.50
N GLY A 134 -16.55 10.95 -32.32
CA GLY A 134 -17.44 12.10 -32.52
C GLY A 134 -17.66 12.97 -31.27
N ASN A 135 -17.31 12.52 -30.06
CA ASN A 135 -17.63 13.23 -28.81
C ASN A 135 -16.62 12.95 -27.68
N LEU A 136 -15.34 13.26 -27.88
CA LEU A 136 -14.40 13.21 -26.76
C LEU A 136 -13.52 14.47 -26.73
N ASP A 137 -14.13 15.56 -26.29
CA ASP A 137 -13.41 16.64 -25.61
C ASP A 137 -12.97 16.10 -24.24
N ILE A 138 -11.74 15.58 -24.16
CA ILE A 138 -11.13 15.25 -22.86
C ILE A 138 -10.72 16.57 -22.21
N TYR A 139 -11.62 17.15 -21.43
CA TYR A 139 -11.27 18.22 -20.50
C TYR A 139 -10.37 17.66 -19.39
N ARG A 140 -9.25 18.34 -19.27
CA ARG A 140 -8.29 18.33 -18.18
C ARG A 140 -8.93 18.99 -16.96
N GLU A 141 -9.09 18.25 -15.87
CA GLU A 141 -8.82 18.68 -14.49
C GLU A 141 -9.02 17.48 -13.56
N GLY A 142 -8.15 17.38 -12.55
CA GLY A 142 -7.94 16.16 -11.78
C GLY A 142 -9.13 15.78 -10.91
N ASP A 143 -9.63 14.57 -11.14
CA ASP A 143 -10.17 13.69 -10.11
C ASP A 143 -9.75 12.27 -10.52
N PHE A 144 -8.88 11.65 -9.71
CA PHE A 144 -8.52 10.25 -9.87
C PHE A 144 -9.58 9.40 -9.15
N ASP A 145 -10.58 8.95 -9.89
CA ASP A 145 -11.43 7.82 -9.46
C ASP A 145 -11.17 6.63 -10.38
N LEU A 146 -10.33 5.70 -9.94
CA LEU A 146 -10.13 4.41 -10.59
C LEU A 146 -11.11 3.41 -9.97
N SER A 147 -12.37 3.48 -10.39
CA SER A 147 -13.28 2.36 -10.25
C SER A 147 -12.78 1.22 -11.15
N ILE A 148 -12.00 0.30 -10.59
CA ILE A 148 -11.61 -0.96 -11.25
C ILE A 148 -12.88 -1.81 -11.31
N GLY A 149 -13.63 -1.70 -12.41
CA GLY A 149 -14.74 -2.60 -12.69
C GLY A 149 -14.24 -4.03 -12.81
N HIS A 150 -14.81 -4.93 -11.99
CA HIS A 150 -14.51 -6.35 -12.04
C HIS A 150 -15.10 -6.96 -13.32
N PRO A 151 -14.46 -7.96 -13.96
CA PRO A 151 -14.88 -8.45 -15.28
C PRO A 151 -16.23 -9.18 -15.33
N ASP A 152 -16.86 -9.46 -14.17
CA ASP A 152 -18.05 -10.29 -14.08
C ASP A 152 -19.39 -9.50 -13.98
N ASP A 153 -19.37 -8.16 -13.98
CA ASP A 153 -20.59 -7.35 -13.84
C ASP A 153 -21.38 -7.14 -15.15
N VAL A 154 -21.08 -7.89 -16.21
CA VAL A 154 -21.83 -7.82 -17.47
C VAL A 154 -22.84 -8.96 -17.57
N HIS A 155 -23.78 -9.05 -16.63
CA HIS A 155 -25.03 -9.79 -16.84
C HIS A 155 -26.13 -9.28 -15.90
N THR A 156 -26.82 -8.20 -16.30
CA THR A 156 -28.29 -8.08 -16.32
C THR A 156 -28.69 -6.72 -16.89
N LEU A 157 -28.78 -6.66 -18.22
CA LEU A 157 -29.71 -5.76 -18.91
C LEU A 157 -30.90 -6.62 -19.34
N TRP A 158 -31.96 -6.63 -18.53
CA TRP A 158 -33.33 -6.97 -18.91
C TRP A 158 -34.22 -5.94 -18.19
N HIS A 159 -34.69 -4.95 -18.93
CA HIS A 159 -36.09 -4.82 -19.35
C HIS A 159 -37.04 -4.67 -18.15
N ASP A 160 -37.59 -3.46 -18.01
CA ASP A 160 -39.04 -3.34 -17.91
C ASP A 160 -39.50 -2.04 -18.57
N ASP A 161 -40.26 -2.24 -19.65
CA ASP A 161 -41.07 -1.25 -20.32
C ASP A 161 -42.07 -0.66 -19.32
N LYS A 162 -42.12 0.68 -19.21
CA LYS A 162 -43.33 1.37 -18.75
C LYS A 162 -43.99 2.06 -19.93
N GLN A 163 -45.14 1.50 -20.34
CA GLN A 163 -46.17 2.19 -21.10
C GLN A 163 -47.54 1.82 -20.53
N VAL A 164 -48.32 2.88 -20.22
CA VAL A 164 -49.78 2.98 -20.03
C VAL A 164 -50.39 2.50 -18.70
N GLU A 165 -50.83 3.45 -17.87
CA GLU A 165 -52.24 3.91 -17.81
C GLU A 165 -52.30 5.40 -17.44
#